data_AF-A0A081D3H9-F1
#
_entry.id   AF-A0A081D3H9-F1
#
_cell.length_a   1.000
_cell.length_b   1.000
_cell.length_c   1.000
_cell.angle_alpha   90.00
_cell.angle_beta   90.00
_cell.angle_gamma   90.00
#
_symmetry.space_group_name_H-M   'P 1'
#
loop_
_entity.id
_entity.type
_entity.pdbx_description
1 polymer ?
#
loop_
_entity_poly.entity_id
_entity_poly.type
_entity_poly.pdbx_seq_one_letter_code
_entity_poly.pdbx_strand_id
1 'polypeptide(L)' 'MAKGKGSGSNFRSAITGKFVTHKQGRSSPRTTVREAKNGGSTGGTYRSAISGRFVTTAYGKSHPRTTIKDN' A
#
# COMPACT_ATOMS: atom_id res chain seq x y z
N MET A 1 -13.48 -2.35 24.57
CA MET A 1 -13.71 -2.40 23.11
C MET A 1 -12.72 -1.45 22.44
N ALA A 2 -11.83 -1.95 21.58
CA ALA A 2 -10.82 -1.14 20.91
C ALA A 2 -11.48 -0.13 19.97
N LYS A 3 -11.51 1.15 20.36
CA LYS A 3 -11.98 2.24 19.49
C LYS A 3 -10.87 2.58 18.49
N GLY A 4 -10.72 1.71 17.50
CA GLY A 4 -9.86 1.91 16.34
C GLY A 4 -10.29 3.17 15.64
N LYS A 5 -9.59 4.28 15.94
CA LYS A 5 -9.80 5.60 15.36
C LYS A 5 -9.26 5.56 13.93
N GLY A 6 -9.97 4.84 13.06
CA GLY A 6 -9.80 4.97 11.63
C GLY A 6 -10.18 6.40 11.28
N SER A 7 -9.20 7.24 10.97
CA SER A 7 -9.36 8.46 10.19
C SER A 7 -7.98 9.07 9.97
N GLY A 8 -7.27 8.52 8.98
CA GLY A 8 -6.03 9.05 8.49
C GLY A 8 -5.75 8.33 7.19
N SER A 9 -5.43 9.08 6.14
CA SER A 9 -4.96 8.53 4.87
C SER A 9 -3.76 7.62 5.18
N ASN A 10 -3.98 6.30 5.21
CA ASN A 10 -2.96 5.38 5.68
C ASN A 10 -2.06 5.06 4.49
N PHE A 11 -0.84 5.56 4.57
CA PHE A 11 0.20 5.17 3.63
C PHE A 11 0.74 3.83 4.12
N ARG A 12 0.89 2.87 3.21
CA ARG A 12 1.45 1.56 3.52
C ARG A 12 2.72 1.36 2.70
N SER A 13 3.79 1.00 3.38
CA SER A 13 5.08 0.73 2.73
C SER A 13 4.98 -0.55 1.90
N ALA A 14 5.38 -0.49 0.64
CA ALA A 14 5.49 -1.65 -0.22
C ALA A 14 6.69 -2.54 0.08
N ILE A 15 7.70 -1.98 0.75
CA ILE A 15 8.89 -2.73 1.15
C ILE A 15 8.60 -3.58 2.38
N THR A 16 7.95 -3.00 3.38
CA THR A 16 7.80 -3.62 4.71
C THR A 16 6.38 -4.02 5.04
N GLY A 17 5.39 -3.62 4.24
CA GLY A 17 3.97 -3.82 4.53
C GLY A 17 3.44 -3.02 5.72
N LYS A 18 4.29 -2.21 6.37
CA LYS A 18 3.94 -1.41 7.56
C LYS A 18 3.20 -0.14 7.16
N PHE A 19 2.26 0.28 7.99
CA PHE A 19 1.66 1.61 7.89
C PHE A 19 2.70 2.68 8.26
N VAL A 20 2.79 3.71 7.44
CA VAL A 20 3.70 4.84 7.59
C VAL A 20 2.92 6.14 7.64
N THR A 21 3.55 7.17 8.17
CA THR A 21 2.93 8.49 8.29
C THR A 21 2.72 9.14 6.92
N HIS A 22 1.77 10.07 6.84
CA HIS A 22 1.49 10.83 5.62
C HIS A 22 2.73 11.59 5.10
N LYS A 23 3.55 12.15 6.00
CA LYS A 23 4.80 12.82 5.64
C LYS A 23 5.76 11.84 4.94
N GLN A 24 5.89 10.64 5.49
CA GLN A 24 6.77 9.61 4.95
C GLN A 24 6.26 9.04 3.63
N GLY A 25 4.94 8.90 3.48
CA GLY A 25 4.32 8.55 2.21
C GLY A 25 4.54 9.60 1.12
N ARG A 26 4.55 10.89 1.48
CA ARG A 26 4.86 11.99 0.54
C ARG A 26 6.35 12.09 0.21
N SER A 27 7.24 11.74 1.15
CA SER A 27 8.68 11.67 0.89
C SER A 27 9.07 10.44 0.07
N SER A 28 8.29 9.35 0.16
CA SER A 28 8.58 8.08 -0.52
C SER A 28 7.41 7.56 -1.36
N PRO A 29 6.88 8.37 -2.32
CA PRO A 29 5.69 8.01 -3.09
C PRO A 29 5.92 6.75 -3.94
N ARG A 30 7.17 6.42 -4.27
CA ARG A 30 7.50 5.24 -5.09
C ARG A 30 7.42 3.92 -4.33
N THR A 31 7.45 3.97 -3.00
CA THR A 31 7.51 2.78 -2.13
C THR A 31 6.41 2.79 -1.09
N THR A 32 5.44 3.71 -1.18
CA THR A 32 4.28 3.76 -0.27
C THR A 32 3.00 3.87 -1.07
N VAL A 33 2.05 2.98 -0.83
CA VAL A 33 0.69 3.07 -1.38
C VAL A 33 -0.15 3.93 -0.47
N ARG A 34 -0.92 4.87 -1.03
CA ARG A 34 -2.00 5.54 -0.29
C ARG A 34 -3.24 4.63 -0.29
N GLU A 35 -3.56 4.05 0.85
CA GLU A 35 -4.78 3.25 1.00
C GLU A 35 -5.96 4.15 1.37
N ALA A 36 -7.01 4.08 0.56
CA ALA A 36 -8.29 4.68 0.90
C ALA A 36 -9.00 3.78 1.91
N LYS A 37 -9.65 4.41 2.89
CA LYS A 37 -10.31 3.77 4.05
C LYS A 37 -11.43 2.77 3.68
N ASN A 38 -11.79 2.67 2.40
CA ASN A 38 -12.83 1.81 1.83
C ASN A 38 -12.32 0.89 0.71
N GLY A 39 -11.01 0.83 0.47
CA GLY A 39 -10.42 -0.09 -0.50
C GLY A 39 -10.38 -1.49 0.09
N GLY A 40 -11.40 -2.30 -0.20
CA GLY A 40 -11.48 -3.69 0.23
C GLY A 40 -10.31 -4.53 -0.26
N SER A 41 -10.04 -5.62 0.47
CA SER A 41 -9.04 -6.63 0.14
C SER A 41 -9.23 -7.13 -1.30
N THR A 42 -8.21 -6.90 -2.12
CA THR A 42 -8.07 -7.36 -3.51
C THR A 42 -7.55 -8.79 -3.66
N GLY A 43 -7.72 -9.62 -2.62
CA GLY A 43 -7.70 -11.08 -2.73
C GLY A 43 -6.46 -11.69 -3.38
N GLY A 44 -5.26 -11.18 -3.09
CA GLY A 44 -4.01 -11.73 -3.62
C GLY A 44 -3.41 -10.95 -4.80
N THR A 45 -4.02 -9.83 -5.21
CA THR A 45 -3.51 -9.01 -6.32
C THR A 45 -2.36 -8.11 -5.88
N TYR A 46 -1.42 -7.84 -6.80
CA TYR A 46 -0.35 -6.88 -6.57
C TYR A 46 -0.81 -5.47 -6.93
N ARG A 47 -0.45 -4.49 -6.10
CA ARG A 47 -0.78 -3.09 -6.31
C ARG A 47 0.47 -2.23 -6.29
N SER A 48 0.67 -1.41 -7.32
CA SER A 48 1.83 -0.52 -7.40
C SER A 48 1.72 0.63 -6.39
N ALA A 49 2.77 0.84 -5.61
CA ALA A 49 2.95 2.02 -4.75
C ALA A 49 3.07 3.32 -5.54
N ILE A 50 3.70 3.25 -6.71
CA ILE A 50 3.97 4.42 -7.54
C ILE A 50 2.67 4.98 -8.13
N SER A 51 1.84 4.11 -8.72
CA SER A 51 0.65 4.52 -9.48
C SER A 51 -0.67 4.20 -8.79
N GLY A 52 -0.65 3.38 -7.73
CA GLY A 52 -1.87 2.86 -7.08
C GLY A 52 -2.65 1.86 -7.94
N ARG A 53 -2.16 1.52 -9.14
CA ARG A 53 -2.80 0.58 -10.08
C ARG A 53 -2.54 -0.87 -9.68
N PHE A 54 -3.50 -1.74 -9.96
CA PHE A 54 -3.28 -3.18 -9.90
C PHE A 54 -2.34 -3.59 -11.02
N VAL A 55 -1.38 -4.45 -10.67
CA VAL A 55 -0.35 -4.96 -11.55
C VAL A 55 -0.35 -6.48 -11.50
N THR A 56 0.24 -7.08 -12.52
CA THR A 56 0.32 -8.54 -12.60
C THR A 56 1.24 -9.10 -11.51
N THR A 57 1.02 -10.36 -11.17
CA THR A 57 1.86 -11.10 -10.22
C THR A 57 3.32 -11.14 -10.67
N ALA A 58 3.58 -11.32 -11.96
CA ALA A 58 4.95 -11.27 -12.50
C ALA A 58 5.59 -9.90 -12.24
N TYR A 59 4.86 -8.81 -12.51
CA TYR A 59 5.36 -7.45 -12.26
C TYR A 59 5.63 -7.20 -10.77
N GLY A 60 4.74 -7.65 -9.90
CA GLY A 60 4.91 -7.52 -8.45
C GLY A 60 6.08 -8.34 -7.89
N LYS A 61 6.32 -9.53 -8.46
CA LYS A 61 7.51 -10.34 -8.14
C LYS A 61 8.80 -9.70 -8.63
N SER A 62 8.80 -9.05 -9.79
CA SER A 62 9.96 -8.30 -10.31
C SER A 62 10.19 -6.99 -9.55
N HIS A 63 9.15 -6.40 -8.95
CA HIS A 63 9.22 -5.10 -8.29
C HIS A 63 8.74 -5.10 -6.83
N PRO A 64 9.26 -5.99 -5.97
CA PRO A 64 8.73 -6.21 -4.62
C PRO A 64 8.84 -4.96 -3.73
N ARG A 65 9.75 -4.03 -4.04
CA ARG A 65 9.96 -2.79 -3.27
C ARG A 65 8.94 -1.69 -3.61
N THR A 66 8.23 -1.83 -4.72
CA THR A 66 7.30 -0.80 -5.24
C THR A 66 5.90 -1.36 -5.49
N THR A 67 5.64 -2.60 -5.07
CA THR A 67 4.33 -3.23 -5.18
C THR A 67 3.96 -3.90 -3.87
N ILE A 68 2.72 -3.75 -3.45
CA ILE A 68 2.14 -4.44 -2.30
C ILE A 68 1.41 -5.67 -2.80
N LYS A 69 1.73 -6.83 -2.22
CA LYS A 69 0.84 -7.99 -2.32
C LYS A 69 -0.24 -7.82 -1.26
N ASP A 70 -1.46 -7.57 -1.71
CA ASP A 70 -2.61 -7.56 -0.82
C ASP A 70 -3.01 -9.01 -0.53
N ASN A 71 -3.17 -9.37 0.74
CA ASN A 71 -3.34 -10.75 1.21
C ASN A 71 -4.45 -10.79 2.26
#